data_AF-A0A7V9N1I8-F1
#
_entry.id   AF-A0A7V9N1I8-F1
#
_cell.length_a   1.000
_cell.length_b   1.000
_cell.length_c   1.000
_cell.angle_alpha   90.00
_cell.angle_beta   90.00
_cell.angle_gamma   90.00
#
_symmetry.space_group_name_H-M   'P 1'
#
loop_
_entity.id
_entity.type
_entity.pdbx_description
1 polymer ?
#
loop_
_entity_poly.entity_id
_entity_poly.type
_entity_poly.pdbx_seq_one_letter_code
_entity_poly.pdbx_strand_id
1 'polypeptide(L)'
;MSDDARLTRLASFLYGLTVVMFAGIVLELLAAKHFADPVQLIPFVLCGVGFVAVLLAWKRPGRETVQTMRALMLLTAGTSLLGVWKHVEGNVGFVRELHPDAAGWALIEGALTGRAPLLASGALTVTGVLAITATFAAGWGLRGTAPAPAKAASVRVQSAPSLSAPVTTSWPTSRPS
;
A
#
# COMPACT_ATOMS: atom_id res chain seq x y z
N MET A 1 22.79 0.67 1.17
CA MET A 1 21.48 0.05 1.50
C MET A 1 21.09 -0.83 0.33
N SER A 2 20.79 -2.11 0.55
CA SER A 2 20.38 -3.01 -0.53
C SER A 2 19.01 -2.60 -1.10
N ASP A 3 18.74 -2.98 -2.35
CA ASP A 3 17.46 -2.70 -2.99
C ASP A 3 16.30 -3.42 -2.29
N ASP A 4 16.53 -4.62 -1.77
CA ASP A 4 15.56 -5.35 -0.94
C ASP A 4 15.18 -4.58 0.34
N ALA A 5 16.16 -3.93 0.98
CA ALA A 5 15.92 -3.11 2.17
C ALA A 5 15.12 -1.83 1.82
N ARG A 6 15.33 -1.25 0.63
CA ARG A 6 14.53 -0.11 0.13
C ARG A 6 13.09 -0.51 -0.12
N LEU A 7 12.86 -1.62 -0.81
CA LEU A 7 11.53 -2.13 -1.13
C LEU A 7 10.75 -2.52 0.14
N THR A 8 11.40 -3.16 1.10
CA THR A 8 10.79 -3.51 2.39
C THR A 8 10.32 -2.27 3.17
N ARG A 9 11.15 -1.21 3.18
CA ARG A 9 10.80 0.08 3.81
C ARG A 9 9.65 0.76 3.07
N LEU A 10 9.69 0.78 1.74
CA LEU A 10 8.62 1.33 0.92
C LEU A 10 7.31 0.60 1.17
N ALA A 11 7.31 -0.73 1.17
CA ALA A 11 6.12 -1.53 1.45
C ALA A 11 5.52 -1.21 2.83
N SER A 12 6.38 -1.15 3.86
CA SER A 12 5.95 -0.80 5.22
C SER A 12 5.38 0.61 5.29
N PHE A 13 6.00 1.57 4.59
CA PHE A 13 5.49 2.94 4.48
C PHE A 13 4.12 2.98 3.78
N LEU A 14 3.95 2.27 2.66
CA LEU A 14 2.68 2.24 1.91
C LEU A 14 1.56 1.60 2.73
N TYR A 15 1.83 0.52 3.48
CA TYR A 15 0.86 -0.05 4.41
C TYR A 15 0.52 0.91 5.54
N GLY A 16 1.52 1.54 6.15
CA GLY A 16 1.30 2.56 7.19
C GLY A 16 0.47 3.74 6.69
N LEU A 17 0.78 4.24 5.50
CA LEU A 17 0.03 5.32 4.85
C LEU A 17 -1.42 4.91 4.57
N THR A 18 -1.63 3.69 4.07
CA THR A 18 -2.99 3.14 3.85
C THR A 18 -3.81 3.09 5.14
N VAL A 19 -3.21 2.67 6.25
CA VAL A 19 -3.85 2.64 7.58
C VAL A 19 -4.25 4.04 8.04
N VAL A 20 -3.35 5.02 7.90
CA VAL A 20 -3.63 6.43 8.23
C VAL A 20 -4.74 7.00 7.33
N MET A 21 -4.73 6.68 6.04
CA MET A 21 -5.76 7.12 5.10
C MET A 21 -7.14 6.60 5.49
N PHE A 22 -7.28 5.31 5.85
CA PHE A 22 -8.56 4.79 6.35
C PHE A 22 -9.06 5.54 7.60
N ALA A 23 -8.17 5.85 8.54
CA ALA A 23 -8.53 6.64 9.72
C ALA A 23 -8.98 8.06 9.34
N GLY A 24 -8.24 8.73 8.45
CA GLY A 24 -8.59 10.05 7.93
C GLY A 24 -9.94 10.08 7.23
N ILE A 25 -10.24 9.07 6.41
CA ILE A 25 -11.54 8.94 5.72
C ILE A 25 -12.68 8.75 6.73
N VAL A 26 -12.50 7.94 7.77
CA VAL A 26 -13.52 7.79 8.83
C VAL A 26 -13.78 9.14 9.52
N LEU A 27 -12.74 9.90 9.83
CA LEU A 27 -12.89 11.23 10.42
C LEU A 27 -13.62 12.20 9.47
N GLU A 28 -13.29 12.18 8.18
CA GLU A 28 -13.97 12.97 7.15
C GLU A 28 -15.47 12.61 7.07
N LEU A 29 -15.81 11.31 7.06
CA LEU A 29 -17.20 10.84 7.02
C LEU A 29 -18.00 11.25 8.26
N LEU A 30 -17.36 11.21 9.44
CA LEU A 30 -17.95 11.70 10.69
C LEU A 30 -18.18 13.22 10.64
N ALA A 31 -17.19 13.98 10.17
CA ALA A 31 -17.28 15.43 10.00
C ALA A 31 -18.40 15.81 9.01
N ALA A 32 -18.56 15.04 7.93
CA ALA A 32 -19.61 15.20 6.94
C ALA A 32 -20.99 14.68 7.40
N LYS A 33 -21.09 14.14 8.62
CA LYS A 33 -22.32 13.51 9.16
C LYS A 33 -22.92 12.46 8.22
N HIS A 34 -22.06 11.70 7.54
CA HIS A 34 -22.44 10.78 6.48
C HIS A 34 -22.99 9.44 7.02
N PHE A 35 -23.93 9.48 7.95
CA PHE A 35 -24.47 8.30 8.65
C PHE A 35 -25.99 8.38 8.85
N ALA A 36 -26.69 9.22 8.08
CA ALA A 36 -28.13 9.42 8.20
C ALA A 36 -28.94 8.28 7.53
N ASP A 37 -28.42 7.72 6.45
CA ASP A 37 -29.07 6.63 5.71
C ASP A 37 -28.24 5.34 5.74
N PRO A 38 -28.87 4.16 5.69
CA PRO A 38 -28.14 2.88 5.67
C PRO A 38 -27.10 2.77 4.54
N VAL A 39 -27.37 3.36 3.38
CA VAL A 39 -26.44 3.39 2.24
C VAL A 39 -25.19 4.21 2.55
N GLN A 40 -25.29 5.24 3.39
CA GLN A 40 -24.15 6.07 3.81
C GLN A 40 -23.22 5.31 4.78
N LEU A 41 -23.64 4.18 5.33
CA LEU A 41 -22.79 3.30 6.16
C LEU A 41 -21.83 2.43 5.35
N ILE A 42 -22.08 2.26 4.04
CA ILE A 42 -21.20 1.49 3.14
C ILE A 42 -19.74 1.93 3.24
N PRO A 43 -19.38 3.23 3.11
CA PRO A 43 -17.98 3.66 3.22
C PRO A 43 -17.37 3.38 4.61
N PHE A 44 -18.13 3.41 5.70
CA PHE A 44 -17.64 3.02 7.03
C PHE A 44 -17.29 1.54 7.10
N VAL A 45 -18.17 0.68 6.56
CA VAL A 45 -17.92 -0.77 6.52
C VAL A 45 -16.70 -1.09 5.64
N LEU A 46 -16.59 -0.45 4.48
CA LEU A 46 -15.42 -0.61 3.60
C LEU A 46 -14.12 -0.13 4.27
N CYS A 47 -14.17 0.97 5.03
CA CYS A 47 -13.02 1.42 5.82
C CYS A 47 -12.64 0.41 6.90
N GLY A 48 -13.61 -0.09 7.67
CA GLY A 48 -13.36 -1.05 8.74
C GLY A 48 -12.80 -2.38 8.23
N VAL A 49 -13.46 -2.99 7.24
CA VAL A 49 -13.03 -4.25 6.62
C VAL A 49 -11.68 -4.06 5.92
N GLY A 50 -11.51 -2.95 5.19
CA GLY A 50 -10.27 -2.63 4.50
C GLY A 50 -9.07 -2.45 5.44
N PHE A 51 -9.27 -1.71 6.54
CA PHE A 51 -8.28 -1.52 7.58
C PHE A 51 -7.83 -2.87 8.18
N VAL A 52 -8.77 -3.74 8.54
CA VAL A 52 -8.46 -5.07 9.08
C VAL A 52 -7.71 -5.92 8.07
N ALA A 53 -8.17 -5.95 6.82
CA ALA A 53 -7.51 -6.70 5.74
C ALA A 53 -6.06 -6.26 5.52
N VAL A 54 -5.81 -4.95 5.54
CA VAL A 54 -4.47 -4.36 5.40
C VAL A 54 -3.57 -4.74 6.59
N LEU A 55 -4.07 -4.64 7.82
CA LEU A 55 -3.29 -5.05 9.00
C LEU A 55 -2.95 -6.54 9.00
N LEU A 56 -3.89 -7.38 8.57
CA LEU A 56 -3.66 -8.82 8.44
C LEU A 56 -2.59 -9.11 7.37
N ALA A 57 -2.70 -8.48 6.20
CA ALA A 57 -1.71 -8.62 5.12
C ALA A 57 -0.33 -8.10 5.53
N TRP A 58 -0.26 -7.05 6.35
CA TRP A 58 1.00 -6.49 6.84
C TRP A 58 1.68 -7.39 7.88
N LYS A 59 0.93 -7.92 8.86
CA LYS A 59 1.48 -8.72 9.96
C LYS A 59 1.70 -10.19 9.62
N ARG A 60 0.82 -10.78 8.82
CA ARG A 60 0.84 -12.20 8.47
C ARG A 60 0.63 -12.36 6.96
N PRO A 61 1.62 -11.96 6.15
CA PRO A 61 1.52 -12.00 4.70
C PRO A 61 1.48 -13.46 4.22
N GLY A 62 0.28 -13.98 4.00
CA GLY A 62 0.00 -15.27 3.35
C GLY A 62 -0.64 -15.06 1.98
N ARG A 63 -0.53 -16.05 1.09
CA ARG A 63 -1.07 -15.96 -0.28
C ARG A 63 -2.58 -15.65 -0.27
N GLU A 64 -3.33 -16.38 0.54
CA GLU A 64 -4.78 -16.20 0.68
C GLU A 64 -5.11 -14.83 1.28
N THR A 65 -4.38 -14.41 2.32
CA THR A 65 -4.55 -13.09 2.96
C THR A 65 -4.34 -11.96 1.96
N VAL A 66 -3.26 -12.01 1.18
CA VAL A 66 -2.91 -10.96 0.20
C VAL A 66 -3.90 -10.93 -0.95
N GLN A 67 -4.33 -12.08 -1.47
CA GLN A 67 -5.34 -12.13 -2.54
C GLN A 67 -6.69 -11.62 -2.05
N THR A 68 -7.12 -12.03 -0.86
CA THR A 68 -8.37 -11.55 -0.25
C THR A 68 -8.31 -10.05 -0.04
N MET A 69 -7.21 -9.53 0.51
CA MET A 69 -7.00 -8.10 0.68
C MET A 69 -7.07 -7.38 -0.68
N ARG A 70 -6.39 -7.86 -1.73
CA ARG A 70 -6.46 -7.25 -3.06
C ARG A 70 -7.86 -7.22 -3.64
N ALA A 71 -8.61 -8.33 -3.53
CA ALA A 71 -9.99 -8.40 -3.99
C ALA A 71 -10.88 -7.40 -3.24
N LEU A 72 -10.73 -7.31 -1.91
CA LEU A 72 -11.42 -6.31 -1.10
C LEU A 72 -11.04 -4.89 -1.50
N MET A 73 -9.77 -4.60 -1.75
CA MET A 73 -9.33 -3.26 -2.16
C MET A 73 -9.83 -2.87 -3.55
N LEU A 74 -9.93 -3.82 -4.48
CA LEU A 74 -10.55 -3.60 -5.80
C LEU A 74 -12.05 -3.33 -5.65
N LEU A 75 -12.74 -4.10 -4.81
CA LEU A 75 -14.15 -3.87 -4.50
C LEU A 75 -14.33 -2.48 -3.87
N THR A 76 -13.55 -2.15 -2.85
CA THR A 76 -13.57 -0.83 -2.20
C THR A 76 -13.37 0.28 -3.20
N ALA A 77 -12.35 0.19 -4.08
CA ALA A 77 -12.07 1.20 -5.09
C ALA A 77 -13.19 1.31 -6.14
N GLY A 78 -13.77 0.20 -6.57
CA GLY A 78 -14.91 0.19 -7.48
C GLY A 78 -16.16 0.82 -6.86
N THR A 79 -16.49 0.42 -5.63
CA THR A 79 -17.65 0.98 -4.90
C THR A 79 -17.45 2.46 -4.58
N SER A 80 -16.25 2.89 -4.19
CA SER A 80 -15.98 4.30 -3.92
C SER A 80 -16.03 5.16 -5.19
N LEU A 81 -15.61 4.63 -6.34
CA LEU A 81 -15.75 5.32 -7.62
C LEU A 81 -17.22 5.50 -8.03
N LEU A 82 -18.07 4.50 -7.77
CA LEU A 82 -19.52 4.64 -7.92
C LEU A 82 -20.09 5.71 -6.96
N GLY A 83 -19.54 5.82 -5.74
CA GLY A 83 -19.87 6.88 -4.79
C GLY A 83 -19.53 8.28 -5.32
N VAL A 84 -18.33 8.45 -5.90
CA VAL A 84 -17.92 9.70 -6.58
C VAL A 84 -18.93 10.07 -7.66
N TRP A 85 -19.31 9.12 -8.51
CA TRP A 85 -20.31 9.36 -9.55
C TRP A 85 -21.64 9.86 -8.98
N LYS A 86 -22.14 9.22 -7.92
CA LYS A 86 -23.40 9.62 -7.27
C LYS A 86 -23.35 11.01 -6.65
N HIS A 87 -22.23 11.39 -6.05
CA HIS A 87 -22.06 12.74 -5.53
C HIS A 87 -21.96 13.79 -6.66
N VAL A 88 -21.26 13.49 -7.74
CA VAL A 88 -21.20 14.35 -8.93
C VAL A 88 -22.59 14.52 -9.56
N GLU A 89 -23.33 13.42 -9.75
CA GLU A 89 -24.70 13.42 -10.28
C GLU A 89 -25.62 14.31 -9.42
N GLY A 90 -25.57 14.16 -8.10
CA GLY A 90 -26.34 15.00 -7.17
C GLY A 90 -25.94 16.47 -7.21
N ASN A 91 -24.64 16.77 -7.27
CA ASN A 91 -24.15 18.14 -7.36
C ASN A 91 -24.56 18.81 -8.67
N VAL A 92 -24.49 18.10 -9.81
CA VAL A 92 -24.97 18.59 -11.11
C VAL A 92 -26.46 18.92 -11.05
N GLY A 93 -27.28 18.04 -10.45
CA GLY A 93 -28.71 18.27 -10.26
C GLY A 93 -28.97 19.55 -9.46
N PHE A 94 -28.31 19.71 -8.33
CA PHE A 94 -28.44 20.89 -7.47
C PHE A 94 -28.00 22.20 -8.17
N VAL A 95 -26.89 22.16 -8.91
CA VAL A 95 -26.42 23.34 -9.67
C VAL A 95 -27.45 23.77 -10.70
N ARG A 96 -28.07 22.81 -11.41
CA ARG A 96 -29.10 23.10 -12.41
C ARG A 96 -30.42 23.56 -11.81
N GLU A 97 -30.75 23.13 -10.60
CA GLU A 97 -31.91 23.65 -9.85
C GLU A 97 -31.74 25.13 -9.50
N LEU A 98 -30.53 25.56 -9.11
CA LEU A 98 -30.24 26.97 -8.80
C LEU A 98 -30.00 27.82 -10.06
N HIS A 99 -29.35 27.24 -11.07
CA HIS A 99 -28.92 27.91 -12.29
C HIS A 99 -29.21 27.00 -13.49
N PRO A 100 -30.42 27.06 -14.08
CA PRO A 100 -30.84 26.19 -15.18
C PRO A 100 -29.91 26.24 -16.40
N ASP A 101 -29.31 27.40 -16.65
CA ASP A 101 -28.44 27.65 -17.80
C ASP A 101 -26.95 27.38 -17.52
N ALA A 102 -26.62 26.84 -16.33
CA ALA A 102 -25.24 26.54 -15.96
C ALA A 102 -24.63 25.47 -16.89
N ALA A 103 -23.54 25.84 -17.58
CA ALA A 103 -22.83 25.00 -18.53
C ALA A 103 -21.31 25.19 -18.44
N GLY A 104 -20.56 24.35 -19.16
CA GLY A 104 -19.11 24.44 -19.27
C GLY A 104 -18.41 24.38 -17.91
N TRP A 105 -17.49 25.31 -17.67
CA TRP A 105 -16.67 25.33 -16.45
C TRP A 105 -17.48 25.52 -15.17
N ALA A 106 -18.49 26.39 -15.19
CA ALA A 106 -19.32 26.65 -14.01
C ALA A 106 -20.05 25.37 -13.53
N LEU A 107 -20.51 24.55 -14.46
CA LEU A 107 -21.14 23.26 -14.13
C LEU A 107 -20.12 22.26 -13.60
N ILE A 108 -18.92 22.20 -14.18
CA ILE A 108 -17.84 21.31 -13.72
C ILE A 108 -17.41 21.68 -12.30
N GLU A 109 -17.16 22.96 -12.05
CA GLU A 109 -16.77 23.45 -10.73
C GLU A 109 -17.86 23.11 -9.70
N GLY A 110 -19.12 23.47 -9.97
CA GLY A 110 -20.23 23.17 -9.07
C GLY A 110 -20.48 21.67 -8.87
N ALA A 111 -20.20 20.83 -9.89
CA ALA A 111 -20.27 19.38 -9.75
C ALA A 111 -19.19 18.81 -8.81
N LEU A 112 -18.00 19.43 -8.78
CA LEU A 112 -16.85 18.97 -8.02
C LEU A 112 -16.78 19.55 -6.60
N THR A 113 -17.20 20.80 -6.42
CA THR A 113 -17.17 21.53 -5.14
C THR A 113 -18.54 21.68 -4.50
N GLY A 114 -19.56 21.07 -5.12
CA GLY A 114 -20.95 21.16 -4.69
C GLY A 114 -21.20 20.55 -3.30
N ARG A 115 -22.48 20.60 -2.90
CA ARG A 115 -22.94 20.21 -1.58
C ARG A 115 -22.51 18.80 -1.15
N ALA A 116 -22.47 17.85 -2.08
CA ALA A 116 -22.08 16.48 -1.83
C ALA A 116 -20.54 16.34 -1.88
N PRO A 117 -19.87 16.06 -0.74
CA PRO A 117 -18.41 16.05 -0.68
C PRO A 117 -17.80 14.89 -1.47
N LEU A 118 -16.78 15.17 -2.29
CA LEU A 118 -16.08 14.14 -3.08
C LEU A 118 -14.83 13.57 -2.39
N LEU A 119 -14.24 14.31 -1.46
CA LEU A 119 -12.92 13.98 -0.88
C LEU A 119 -12.88 12.60 -0.25
N ALA A 120 -13.85 12.25 0.60
CA ALA A 120 -13.89 10.93 1.25
C ALA A 120 -13.94 9.78 0.22
N SER A 121 -14.84 9.89 -0.78
CA SER A 121 -15.01 8.87 -1.82
C SER A 121 -13.80 8.75 -2.77
N GLY A 122 -13.19 9.88 -3.13
CA GLY A 122 -11.96 9.91 -3.92
C GLY A 122 -10.78 9.32 -3.16
N ALA A 123 -10.57 9.76 -1.91
CA ALA A 123 -9.51 9.26 -1.04
C ALA A 123 -9.64 7.76 -0.77
N LEU A 124 -10.85 7.23 -0.61
CA LEU A 124 -11.10 5.80 -0.42
C LEU A 124 -10.70 4.98 -1.66
N THR A 125 -10.96 5.51 -2.86
CA THR A 125 -10.49 4.91 -4.12
C THR A 125 -8.96 4.81 -4.15
N VAL A 126 -8.28 5.93 -3.86
CA VAL A 126 -6.81 5.98 -3.83
C VAL A 126 -6.24 5.05 -2.76
N THR A 127 -6.89 4.96 -1.60
CA THR A 127 -6.47 4.08 -0.50
C THR A 127 -6.49 2.60 -0.90
N GLY A 128 -7.50 2.16 -1.64
CA GLY A 128 -7.56 0.81 -2.19
C GLY A 128 -6.40 0.52 -3.15
N VAL A 129 -6.11 1.45 -4.06
CA VAL A 129 -4.99 1.32 -5.01
C VAL A 129 -3.64 1.30 -4.28
N LEU A 130 -3.48 2.13 -3.25
CA LEU A 130 -2.27 2.22 -2.45
C LEU A 130 -1.99 0.90 -1.70
N ALA A 131 -3.01 0.30 -1.11
CA ALA A 131 -2.93 -0.99 -0.44
C ALA A 131 -2.46 -2.11 -1.39
N ILE A 132 -3.02 -2.17 -2.61
CA ILE A 132 -2.59 -3.12 -3.64
C ILE A 132 -1.13 -2.83 -4.03
N THR A 133 -0.75 -1.57 -4.21
CA THR A 133 0.62 -1.17 -4.53
C THR A 133 1.61 -1.63 -3.44
N ALA A 134 1.24 -1.53 -2.17
CA ALA A 134 2.05 -2.00 -1.04
C ALA A 134 2.38 -3.49 -1.14
N THR A 135 1.44 -4.32 -1.64
CA THR A 135 1.69 -5.76 -1.82
C THR A 135 2.76 -6.04 -2.88
N PHE A 136 2.79 -5.28 -3.98
CA PHE A 136 3.82 -5.42 -5.01
C PHE A 136 5.18 -4.95 -4.50
N ALA A 137 5.23 -3.85 -3.76
CA ALA A 137 6.45 -3.39 -3.11
C ALA A 137 6.99 -4.40 -2.09
N ALA A 138 6.11 -5.16 -1.43
CA ALA A 138 6.46 -6.29 -0.55
C ALA A 138 6.90 -7.56 -1.31
N GLY A 139 6.99 -7.52 -2.64
CA GLY A 139 7.46 -8.62 -3.48
C GLY A 139 6.38 -9.64 -3.87
N TRP A 140 5.09 -9.36 -3.62
CA TRP A 140 4.01 -10.26 -4.04
C TRP A 140 3.68 -10.08 -5.52
N GLY A 141 3.82 -11.15 -6.30
CA GLY A 141 3.41 -11.16 -7.71
C GLY A 141 1.89 -11.17 -7.88
N LEU A 142 1.41 -10.99 -9.12
CA LEU A 142 -0.02 -10.89 -9.45
C LEU A 142 -0.85 -12.08 -8.96
N ARG A 143 -0.31 -13.31 -9.09
CA ARG A 143 -0.98 -14.56 -8.66
C ARG A 143 -0.79 -14.89 -7.18
N GLY A 144 -0.29 -13.95 -6.38
CA GLY A 144 0.06 -14.18 -4.98
C GLY A 144 1.28 -15.10 -4.82
N THR A 145 2.18 -15.08 -5.80
CA THR A 145 3.50 -15.70 -5.64
C THR A 145 4.23 -14.95 -4.55
N ALA A 146 4.54 -15.66 -3.46
CA ALA A 146 5.26 -15.08 -2.34
C ALA A 146 6.62 -14.55 -2.80
N PRO A 147 7.15 -13.50 -2.16
CA PRO A 147 8.52 -13.08 -2.39
C PRO A 147 9.44 -14.29 -2.21
N ALA A 148 10.43 -14.43 -3.10
CA ALA A 148 11.45 -15.46 -2.95
C ALA A 148 12.07 -15.30 -1.55
N PRO A 149 12.30 -16.38 -0.78
CA PRO A 149 13.00 -16.26 0.48
C PRO A 149 14.30 -15.53 0.19
N ALA A 150 14.54 -14.43 0.92
CA ALA A 150 15.79 -13.69 0.79
C ALA A 150 16.91 -14.73 0.89
N LYS A 151 17.74 -14.86 -0.16
CA LYS A 151 18.91 -15.73 -0.10
C LYS A 151 19.64 -15.28 1.15
N ALA A 152 19.61 -16.11 2.19
CA ALA A 152 20.46 -15.90 3.35
C ALA A 152 21.84 -15.76 2.75
N ALA A 153 22.42 -14.57 2.83
CA ALA A 153 23.77 -14.33 2.38
C ALA A 153 24.60 -15.31 3.19
N SER A 154 24.92 -16.46 2.59
CA SER A 154 25.83 -17.42 3.17
C SER A 154 27.13 -16.65 3.23
N VAL A 155 27.41 -16.05 4.38
CA VAL A 155 28.75 -15.65 4.76
C VAL A 155 29.49 -16.98 4.82
N ARG A 156 29.95 -17.42 3.65
CA ARG A 156 30.98 -18.43 3.53
C ARG A 156 32.19 -17.73 4.11
N VAL A 157 32.40 -17.88 5.41
CA VAL A 157 33.69 -17.65 6.04
C VAL A 157 34.65 -18.53 5.25
N GLN A 158 35.38 -17.92 4.32
CA GLN A 158 36.52 -18.54 3.69
C GLN A 158 37.52 -18.75 4.83
N SER A 159 37.50 -19.95 5.42
CA SER A 159 38.58 -20.42 6.25
C SER A 159 39.84 -20.36 5.38
N ALA A 160 40.74 -19.44 5.71
CA ALA A 160 42.03 -19.31 5.06
C ALA A 160 42.76 -20.67 5.10
N PRO A 161 43.47 -21.06 4.03
CA PRO A 161 44.28 -22.27 4.06
C PRO A 161 45.39 -22.09 5.10
N SER A 162 45.46 -23.03 6.06
CA SER A 162 46.55 -23.13 7.02
C SER A 162 47.85 -23.40 6.27
N LEU A 163 48.69 -22.38 6.11
CA LEU A 163 50.07 -22.53 5.66
C LEU A 163 50.89 -23.17 6.78
N SER A 164 50.90 -24.49 6.84
CA SER A 164 51.93 -25.25 7.55
C SER A 164 53.12 -25.47 6.60
N ALA A 165 54.10 -24.57 6.66
CA ALA A 165 55.42 -24.78 6.06
C ALA A 165 56.38 -25.28 7.16
N PRO A 166 57.14 -26.37 6.94
CA PRO A 166 58.20 -26.76 7.86
C PRO A 166 59.42 -25.85 7.66
N VAL A 167 59.88 -25.24 8.76
CA VAL A 167 61.19 -24.57 8.84
C VAL A 167 62.26 -25.66 8.86
N THR A 168 63.00 -25.81 7.77
CA THR A 168 64.26 -26.57 7.76
C THR A 168 65.42 -25.61 7.94
N THR A 169 65.96 -25.55 9.15
CA THR A 169 67.22 -24.88 9.47
C THR A 169 68.39 -25.79 9.13
N SER A 170 69.10 -25.52 8.03
CA SER A 170 70.42 -26.10 7.76
C SER A 170 71.49 -25.03 7.92
N TRP A 171 72.29 -25.13 8.99
CA TRP A 171 73.49 -24.34 9.23
C TRP A 171 74.66 -24.87 8.37
N PRO A 172 75.43 -24.03 7.66
CA PRO A 172 76.66 -24.46 7.03
C PRO A 172 77.83 -24.36 8.03
N THR A 173 78.39 -25.51 8.41
CA THR A 173 79.72 -25.59 9.03
C THR A 173 80.78 -25.63 7.94
N SER A 174 81.56 -24.55 7.82
CA SER A 174 82.82 -24.56 7.05
C SER A 174 83.96 -24.07 7.93
N ARG A 175 84.97 -24.93 8.12
CA ARG A 175 86.31 -24.59 8.62
C ARG A 175 87.29 -25.72 8.18
N PRO A 176 88.61 -25.45 8.17
CA PRO A 176 89.36 -25.25 6.92
C PRO A 176 90.44 -26.32 6.69
N SER A 177 91.09 -26.26 5.53
CA SER A 177 92.43 -26.80 5.27
C SER A 177 93.23 -25.78 4.50
#